data_AF-A0A4R1TZZ3-F1
#
_entry.id   AF-A0A4R1TZZ3-F1
#
_cell.length_a   1.000
_cell.length_b   1.000
_cell.length_c   1.000
_cell.angle_alpha   90.00
_cell.angle_beta   90.00
_cell.angle_gamma   90.00
#
_symmetry.space_group_name_H-M   'P 1'
#
loop_
_entity.id
_entity.type
_entity.pdbx_description
1 polymer ?
#
loop_
_entity_poly.entity_id
_entity_poly.type
_entity_poly.pdbx_seq_one_letter_code
_entity_poly.pdbx_strand_id
1 'polypeptide(L)'
;MPTGRSRPLSPHLTIWRWQPPAIVSIIHRITGVGLALVGTPALVWFLCALAAGPQAYASFLAFWSSWFGMVVLIGLTWAVFQHMLSGVRHLFMDIGAGYELATARRSSLLVFAGAIILTVGYWSWLLLR
;
A
#
# COMPACT_ATOMS: atom_id res chain seq x y z
N MET A 1 37.36 10.47 10.51
CA MET A 1 36.54 9.69 11.46
C MET A 1 36.46 10.48 12.76
N PRO A 2 35.28 10.77 13.33
CA PRO A 2 35.20 11.51 14.58
C PRO A 2 35.91 10.73 15.70
N THR A 3 36.86 11.35 16.38
CA THR A 3 37.75 10.74 17.40
C THR A 3 37.32 11.02 18.85
N GLY A 4 36.04 11.32 19.09
CA GLY A 4 35.48 11.61 20.42
C GLY A 4 34.56 10.51 20.95
N ARG A 5 34.49 10.35 22.29
CA ARG A 5 33.57 9.42 22.97
C ARG A 5 32.15 9.57 22.44
N SER A 6 31.62 8.53 21.81
CA SER A 6 30.29 8.54 21.19
C SER A 6 29.22 8.77 22.26
N ARG A 7 28.50 9.89 22.18
CA ARG A 7 27.36 10.17 23.06
C ARG A 7 26.25 9.15 22.76
N PRO A 8 25.56 8.62 23.78
CA PRO A 8 24.45 7.70 23.55
C PRO A 8 23.29 8.42 22.84
N LEU A 9 22.65 7.72 21.91
CA LEU A 9 21.41 8.18 21.27
C LEU A 9 20.24 8.00 22.24
N SER A 10 19.38 9.02 22.37
CA SER A 10 18.16 8.87 23.17
C SER A 10 17.23 7.81 22.56
N PRO A 11 16.53 7.02 23.40
CA PRO A 11 15.48 6.14 22.90
C PRO A 11 14.39 6.95 22.19
N HIS A 12 13.88 6.43 21.07
CA HIS A 12 12.90 7.12 20.24
C HIS A 12 11.79 6.15 19.80
N LEU A 13 11.99 5.36 18.74
CA LEU A 13 10.94 4.48 18.19
C LEU A 13 10.39 3.46 19.21
N THR A 14 11.23 2.98 20.12
CA THR A 14 10.85 1.95 21.11
C THR A 14 10.02 2.50 22.26
N ILE A 15 10.08 3.81 22.52
CA ILE A 15 9.35 4.47 23.62
C ILE A 15 8.24 5.40 23.11
N TRP A 16 8.22 5.70 21.81
CA TRP A 16 7.28 6.65 21.23
C TRP A 16 5.88 6.05 21.08
N ARG A 17 4.85 6.82 21.43
CA ARG A 17 3.45 6.40 21.33
C ARG A 17 2.92 6.59 19.92
N TRP A 18 2.68 5.50 19.21
CA TRP A 18 2.16 5.51 17.85
C TRP A 18 0.75 6.12 17.74
N GLN A 19 0.60 7.07 16.82
CA GLN A 19 -0.68 7.71 16.50
C GLN A 19 -1.14 7.37 15.08
N PRO A 20 -2.45 7.33 14.81
CA PRO A 20 -2.98 6.96 13.49
C PRO A 20 -2.35 7.72 12.30
N PRO A 21 -2.10 9.05 12.37
CA PRO A 21 -1.44 9.78 11.28
C PRO A 21 0.00 9.32 11.00
N ALA A 22 0.76 8.92 12.03
CA ALA A 22 2.10 8.38 11.85
C ALA A 22 2.06 6.99 11.21
N ILE A 23 1.09 6.15 11.63
CA ILE A 23 0.89 4.82 11.08
C ILE A 23 0.47 4.90 9.60
N VAL A 24 -0.51 5.72 9.25
CA VAL A 24 -0.95 5.86 7.84
C VAL A 24 0.20 6.35 6.95
N SER A 25 1.06 7.25 7.47
CA SER A 25 2.21 7.77 6.73
C SER A 25 3.27 6.70 6.46
N ILE A 26 3.63 5.86 7.44
CA ILE A 26 4.58 4.76 7.19
C ILE A 26 3.97 3.69 6.28
N ILE A 27 2.67 3.39 6.44
CA ILE A 27 1.98 2.44 5.56
C ILE A 27 1.91 2.97 4.12
N HIS A 28 1.67 4.26 3.89
CA HIS A 28 1.70 4.86 2.55
C HIS A 28 3.06 4.66 1.86
N ARG A 29 4.16 4.82 2.60
CA ARG A 29 5.51 4.54 2.09
C ARG A 29 5.72 3.07 1.79
N ILE A 30 5.32 2.18 2.70
CA ILE A 30 5.45 0.72 2.52
C ILE A 30 4.64 0.27 1.30
N THR A 31 3.39 0.73 1.16
CA THR A 31 2.57 0.38 -0.01
C THR A 31 3.14 0.96 -1.29
N GLY A 32 3.67 2.19 -1.27
CA GLY A 32 4.34 2.78 -2.44
C GLY A 32 5.55 1.97 -2.90
N VAL A 33 6.41 1.55 -1.96
CA VAL A 33 7.56 0.67 -2.26
C VAL A 33 7.11 -0.71 -2.75
N GLY A 34 6.10 -1.31 -2.10
CA GLY A 34 5.55 -2.60 -2.52
C GLY A 34 4.95 -2.55 -3.92
N LEU A 35 4.23 -1.49 -4.26
CA LEU A 35 3.70 -1.27 -5.60
C LEU A 35 4.82 -1.07 -6.62
N ALA A 36 5.85 -0.29 -6.30
CA ALA A 36 6.98 -0.07 -7.20
C ALA A 36 7.81 -1.34 -7.46
N LEU A 37 8.09 -2.12 -6.42
CA LEU A 37 8.98 -3.29 -6.49
C LEU A 37 8.27 -4.60 -6.87
N VAL A 38 6.97 -4.72 -6.60
CA VAL A 38 6.20 -5.94 -6.86
C VAL A 38 5.06 -5.66 -7.84
N GLY A 39 4.27 -4.61 -7.60
CA GLY A 39 3.14 -4.25 -8.46
C GLY A 39 3.54 -3.90 -9.89
N THR A 40 4.56 -3.06 -10.08
CA THR A 40 5.02 -2.66 -11.41
C THR A 40 5.59 -3.84 -12.20
N PRO A 41 6.50 -4.68 -11.66
CA PRO A 41 6.94 -5.88 -12.38
C PRO A 41 5.80 -6.86 -12.69
N ALA A 42 4.84 -7.04 -11.78
CA ALA A 42 3.66 -7.87 -12.02
C ALA A 42 2.81 -7.34 -13.18
N LEU A 43 2.60 -6.02 -13.24
CA LEU A 43 1.90 -5.37 -14.34
C LEU A 43 2.67 -5.50 -15.67
N VAL A 44 3.99 -5.30 -15.65
CA VAL A 44 4.83 -5.49 -16.85
C VAL A 44 4.76 -6.94 -17.33
N TRP A 45 4.84 -7.92 -16.43
CA TRP A 45 4.70 -9.33 -16.80
C TRP A 45 3.32 -9.61 -17.41
N PHE A 46 2.24 -9.08 -16.84
CA PHE A 46 0.90 -9.18 -17.41
C PHE A 46 0.86 -8.66 -18.85
N LEU A 47 1.35 -7.44 -19.09
CA LEU A 47 1.33 -6.81 -20.40
C LEU A 47 2.19 -7.58 -21.42
N CYS A 48 3.37 -8.05 -21.01
CA CYS A 48 4.23 -8.87 -21.85
C CYS A 48 3.58 -10.23 -22.19
N ALA A 49 2.97 -10.91 -21.22
CA ALA A 49 2.28 -12.18 -21.43
C ALA A 49 1.06 -12.02 -22.35
N LEU A 50 0.32 -10.93 -22.20
CA LEU A 50 -0.81 -10.58 -23.06
C LEU A 50 -0.36 -10.36 -24.52
N ALA A 51 0.77 -9.67 -24.73
CA ALA A 51 1.31 -9.39 -26.07
C ALA A 51 2.00 -10.60 -26.72
N ALA A 52 2.59 -11.50 -25.93
CA ALA A 52 3.39 -12.64 -26.42
C ALA A 52 2.55 -13.83 -26.94
N GLY A 53 1.23 -13.80 -26.75
CA GLY A 53 0.31 -14.80 -27.30
C GLY A 53 -0.23 -15.82 -26.29
N PRO A 54 -1.07 -16.76 -26.75
CA PRO A 54 -1.91 -17.59 -25.86
C PRO A 54 -1.14 -18.43 -24.86
N GLN A 55 0.02 -18.98 -25.25
CA GLN A 55 0.82 -19.86 -24.39
C GLN A 55 1.48 -19.08 -23.24
N ALA A 56 1.98 -17.87 -23.52
CA ALA A 56 2.55 -16.99 -22.50
C ALA A 56 1.47 -16.51 -21.52
N TYR A 57 0.30 -16.14 -22.05
CA TYR A 57 -0.84 -15.73 -21.23
C TYR A 57 -1.38 -16.88 -20.36
N ALA A 58 -1.43 -18.11 -20.87
CA ALA A 58 -1.82 -19.29 -20.09
C ALA A 58 -0.88 -19.54 -18.90
N SER A 59 0.44 -19.39 -19.11
CA SER A 59 1.43 -19.49 -18.02
C SER A 59 1.25 -18.39 -16.97
N PHE A 60 0.99 -17.16 -17.41
CA PHE A 60 0.68 -16.04 -16.50
C PHE A 60 -0.57 -16.34 -15.67
N LEU A 61 -1.65 -16.77 -16.32
CA LEU A 61 -2.89 -17.12 -15.64
C LEU A 61 -2.67 -18.24 -14.62
N ALA A 62 -1.99 -19.32 -15.00
CA ALA A 62 -1.74 -20.45 -14.10
C ALA A 62 -1.03 -20.04 -12.80
N PHE A 63 -0.06 -19.11 -12.89
CA PHE A 63 0.61 -18.58 -11.70
C PHE A 63 -0.34 -17.71 -10.86
N TRP A 64 -1.01 -16.74 -11.48
CA TRP A 64 -1.82 -15.76 -10.76
C TRP A 64 -3.16 -16.31 -10.26
N SER A 65 -3.66 -17.40 -10.83
CA SER A 65 -4.80 -18.17 -10.34
C SER A 65 -4.43 -19.21 -9.27
N SER A 66 -3.14 -19.41 -9.00
CA SER A 66 -2.73 -20.25 -7.87
C SER A 66 -3.09 -19.59 -6.53
N TRP A 67 -3.19 -20.38 -5.46
CA TRP A 67 -3.47 -19.85 -4.12
C TRP A 67 -2.48 -18.75 -3.72
N PHE A 68 -1.20 -18.91 -4.07
CA PHE A 68 -0.15 -17.95 -3.78
C PHE A 68 -0.32 -16.66 -4.60
N GLY A 69 -0.56 -16.81 -5.91
CA GLY A 69 -0.85 -15.70 -6.81
C GLY A 69 -2.04 -14.87 -6.34
N MET A 70 -3.11 -15.53 -5.90
CA MET A 70 -4.30 -14.86 -5.35
C MET A 70 -3.99 -14.08 -4.08
N VAL A 71 -3.22 -14.64 -3.12
CA VAL A 71 -2.81 -13.90 -1.91
C VAL A 71 -2.02 -12.64 -2.28
N VAL A 72 -1.09 -12.75 -3.23
CA VAL A 72 -0.31 -11.60 -3.71
C VAL A 72 -1.22 -10.58 -4.40
N LEU A 73 -2.18 -10.99 -5.25
CA LEU A 73 -3.11 -10.06 -5.91
C LEU A 73 -4.02 -9.35 -4.93
N ILE A 74 -4.54 -10.04 -3.90
CA ILE A 74 -5.35 -9.41 -2.86
C ILE A 74 -4.50 -8.36 -2.12
N GLY A 75 -3.26 -8.71 -1.76
CA GLY A 75 -2.32 -7.80 -1.12
C GLY A 75 -1.98 -6.58 -1.99
N LEU A 76 -1.72 -6.77 -3.29
CA LEU A 76 -1.47 -5.68 -4.24
C LEU A 76 -2.71 -4.80 -4.42
N THR A 77 -3.90 -5.39 -4.49
CA THR A 77 -5.17 -4.65 -4.59
C THR A 77 -5.36 -3.75 -3.38
N TRP A 78 -5.16 -4.30 -2.17
CA TRP A 78 -5.21 -3.52 -0.94
C TRP A 78 -4.14 -2.43 -0.92
N ALA A 79 -2.90 -2.73 -1.34
CA ALA A 79 -1.83 -1.75 -1.41
C ALA A 79 -2.17 -0.59 -2.35
N VAL A 80 -2.79 -0.86 -3.51
CA VAL A 80 -3.30 0.19 -4.43
C VAL A 80 -4.31 1.08 -3.72
N PHE A 81 -5.37 0.52 -3.14
CA PHE A 81 -6.40 1.33 -2.49
C PHE A 81 -5.89 2.10 -1.27
N GLN A 82 -5.06 1.47 -0.45
CA GLN A 82 -4.43 2.11 0.71
C GLN A 82 -3.48 3.25 0.27
N HIS A 83 -2.64 3.02 -0.73
CA HIS A 83 -1.72 4.04 -1.25
C HIS A 83 -2.48 5.21 -1.87
N MET A 84 -3.50 4.92 -2.69
CA MET A 84 -4.35 5.90 -3.35
C MET A 84 -5.12 6.76 -2.34
N LEU A 85 -5.85 6.16 -1.40
CA LEU A 85 -6.63 6.92 -0.41
C LEU A 85 -5.73 7.77 0.50
N SER A 86 -4.59 7.23 0.92
CA SER A 86 -3.61 8.02 1.66
C SER A 86 -3.00 9.14 0.81
N GLY A 87 -2.77 8.90 -0.48
CA GLY A 87 -2.30 9.91 -1.44
C GLY A 87 -3.31 11.03 -1.62
N VAL A 88 -4.60 10.71 -1.79
CA VAL A 88 -5.68 11.71 -1.82
C VAL A 88 -5.72 12.53 -0.53
N ARG A 89 -5.58 11.88 0.63
CA ARG A 89 -5.44 12.59 1.92
C ARG A 89 -4.23 13.53 1.93
N HIS A 90 -3.09 13.11 1.38
CA HIS A 90 -1.91 13.98 1.24
C HIS A 90 -2.18 15.18 0.34
N LEU A 91 -2.81 14.99 -0.82
CA LEU A 91 -3.17 16.09 -1.73
C LEU A 91 -4.09 17.13 -1.06
N PHE A 92 -5.04 16.70 -0.22
CA PHE A 92 -5.83 17.64 0.59
C PHE A 92 -4.98 18.40 1.61
N MET A 93 -3.99 17.76 2.22
CA MET A 93 -3.08 18.43 3.13
C MET A 93 -2.20 19.44 2.39
N ASP A 94 -1.70 19.10 1.20
CA ASP A 94 -0.84 19.97 0.41
C ASP A 94 -1.49 21.31 0.04
N ILE A 95 -2.83 21.36 -0.02
CA ILE A 95 -3.60 22.61 -0.25
C ILE A 95 -4.02 23.33 1.03
N GLY A 96 -3.53 22.93 2.20
CA GLY A 96 -3.87 23.58 3.47
C GLY A 96 -4.98 22.93 4.30
N ALA A 97 -5.56 21.79 3.87
CA ALA A 97 -6.73 21.19 4.53
C ALA A 97 -6.37 20.01 5.46
N GLY A 98 -7.12 19.86 6.56
CA GLY A 98 -7.04 18.64 7.39
C GLY A 98 -5.87 18.54 8.37
N TYR A 99 -5.25 19.67 8.73
CA TYR A 99 -4.17 19.73 9.72
C TYR A 99 -4.63 19.62 11.18
N GLU A 100 -5.89 19.95 11.46
CA GLU A 100 -6.46 19.85 12.81
C GLU A 100 -6.35 18.42 13.35
N LEU A 101 -5.94 18.27 14.62
CA LEU A 101 -5.59 16.97 15.20
C LEU A 101 -6.73 15.95 15.10
N ALA A 102 -7.97 16.37 15.36
CA ALA A 102 -9.14 15.52 15.26
C ALA A 102 -9.39 15.08 13.81
N THR A 103 -9.27 16.00 12.85
CA THR A 103 -9.44 15.74 11.41
C THR A 103 -8.33 14.85 10.88
N ALA A 104 -7.08 15.09 11.27
CA ALA A 104 -5.94 14.27 10.90
C ALA A 104 -6.12 12.82 11.39
N ARG A 105 -6.55 12.62 12.64
CA ARG A 105 -6.84 11.28 13.18
C ARG A 105 -8.01 10.61 12.45
N ARG A 106 -9.13 11.31 12.28
CA ARG A 106 -10.33 10.77 11.61
C ARG A 106 -10.02 10.38 10.17
N SER A 107 -9.38 11.26 9.40
CA SER A 107 -9.00 10.97 8.01
C SER A 107 -8.04 9.79 7.91
N SER A 108 -7.07 9.63 8.83
CA SER A 108 -6.20 8.44 8.86
C SER A 108 -6.98 7.14 9.08
N LEU A 109 -7.97 7.12 9.97
CA LEU A 109 -8.81 5.94 10.20
C LEU A 109 -9.71 5.64 8.98
N LEU A 110 -10.25 6.69 8.34
CA LEU A 110 -11.06 6.55 7.13
C LEU A 110 -10.27 5.98 5.96
N VAL A 111 -8.98 6.31 5.82
CA VAL A 111 -8.11 5.71 4.81
C VAL A 111 -8.04 4.19 4.98
N PHE A 112 -7.76 3.70 6.20
CA PHE A 112 -7.69 2.26 6.46
C PHE A 112 -9.03 1.56 6.24
N ALA A 113 -10.12 2.12 6.78
CA ALA A 113 -11.46 1.55 6.61
C ALA A 113 -11.86 1.52 5.12
N GLY A 114 -11.64 2.62 4.40
CA GLY A 114 -11.92 2.73 2.97
C GLY A 114 -11.11 1.73 2.14
N ALA A 115 -9.82 1.55 2.44
CA ALA A 115 -8.99 0.60 1.72
C ALA A 115 -9.49 -0.85 1.90
N ILE A 116 -9.89 -1.21 3.12
CA ILE A 116 -10.48 -2.54 3.40
C ILE A 116 -11.80 -2.71 2.66
N ILE A 117 -12.71 -1.73 2.77
CA ILE A 117 -14.03 -1.78 2.11
C ILE A 117 -13.88 -1.91 0.60
N LEU A 118 -13.01 -1.13 -0.03
CA LEU A 118 -12.76 -1.18 -1.47
C LEU A 118 -12.16 -2.53 -1.89
N THR A 119 -11.22 -3.06 -1.10
CA THR A 119 -10.60 -4.37 -1.39
C THR A 119 -11.64 -5.48 -1.31
N VAL A 120 -12.39 -5.55 -0.21
CA VAL A 120 -13.42 -6.57 -0.01
C VAL A 120 -14.50 -6.42 -1.09
N GLY A 121 -14.99 -5.21 -1.34
CA GLY A 121 -16.00 -4.94 -2.36
C GLY A 121 -15.56 -5.39 -3.76
N TYR A 122 -14.32 -5.07 -4.15
CA TYR A 122 -13.75 -5.49 -5.42
C TYR A 122 -13.70 -7.03 -5.56
N TRP A 123 -13.18 -7.72 -4.54
CA TRP A 123 -13.04 -9.18 -4.59
C TRP A 123 -14.39 -9.91 -4.43
N SER A 124 -15.30 -9.41 -3.60
CA SER A 124 -16.66 -9.95 -3.51
C SER A 124 -17.39 -9.82 -4.83
N TRP A 125 -17.31 -8.66 -5.50
CA TRP A 125 -17.89 -8.50 -6.83
C TRP A 125 -17.24 -9.43 -7.87
N LEU A 126 -15.92 -9.59 -7.81
CA LEU A 126 -15.18 -10.46 -8.73
C LEU A 126 -15.55 -11.95 -8.58
N LEU A 127 -15.83 -12.41 -7.35
CA LEU A 127 -16.11 -13.82 -7.04
C LEU A 127 -17.60 -14.18 -7.10
N LEU A 128 -18.51 -13.20 -7.00
CA LEU A 128 -19.96 -13.41 -7.01
C LEU A 128 -20.61 -13.14 -8.39
N ARG A 129 -19.82 -12.75 -9.38
CA ARG A 129 -20.24 -12.61 -10.78
C ARG A 129 -19.89 -13.88 -11.56
#